data_AF-A0A4Y6QXT4-F1
#
_entry.id   AF-A0A4Y6QXT4-F1
#
_cell.length_a   1.000
_cell.length_b   1.000
_cell.length_c   1.000
_cell.angle_alpha   90.00
_cell.angle_beta   90.00
_cell.angle_gamma   90.00
#
_symmetry.space_group_name_H-M   'P 1'
#
loop_
_entity.id
_entity.type
_entity.pdbx_description
1 polymer ?
#
loop_
_entity_poly.entity_id
_entity_poly.type
_entity_poly.pdbx_seq_one_letter_code
_entity_poly.pdbx_strand_id
1 'polypeptide(L)'
;MSAERTYDFIQCDDTDPWIESAAASAEVRHFAQESLRWQAQEIIDEVLRGTVPGEELSRARLRRCVAQNPGKPERALLQQLMLNRDPQAESPQ
;
A
#
# COMPACT_ATOMS: atom_id res chain seq x y z
N MET A 1 40.85 23.65 -16.25
CA MET A 1 39.79 24.36 -15.49
C MET A 1 38.67 23.35 -15.25
N SER A 2 38.66 22.72 -14.08
CA SER A 2 37.64 21.73 -13.69
C SER A 2 36.54 22.43 -12.91
N ALA A 3 35.31 22.38 -13.41
CA ALA A 3 34.14 22.88 -12.69
C ALA A 3 33.74 21.84 -11.64
N GLU A 4 34.18 22.03 -10.40
CA GLU A 4 33.63 21.32 -9.24
C GLU A 4 32.18 21.80 -9.07
N ARG A 5 31.22 20.91 -9.36
CA ARG A 5 29.81 21.16 -9.02
C ARG A 5 29.67 20.96 -7.52
N THR A 6 29.70 22.06 -6.79
CA THR A 6 29.22 22.11 -5.40
C THR A 6 27.72 21.83 -5.45
N TYR A 7 27.33 20.58 -5.20
CA TYR A 7 25.95 20.24 -4.90
C TYR A 7 25.73 20.63 -3.45
N ASP A 8 25.19 21.83 -3.23
CA ASP A 8 24.61 22.17 -1.94
C ASP A 8 23.46 21.20 -1.68
N PHE A 9 23.66 20.36 -0.67
CA PHE A 9 22.68 19.40 -0.20
C PHE A 9 21.52 20.22 0.36
N ILE A 10 20.47 20.41 -0.42
CA ILE A 10 19.23 21.05 0.04
C ILE A 10 18.80 20.26 1.28
N GLN A 11 18.86 20.90 2.44
CA GLN A 11 18.30 20.33 3.66
C GLN A 11 16.80 20.12 3.36
N CYS A 12 16.41 18.85 3.28
CA CYS A 12 15.02 18.45 3.22
C CYS A 12 14.43 18.83 4.57
N ASP A 13 13.81 20.00 4.65
CA ASP A 13 12.99 20.35 5.80
C ASP A 13 11.87 19.29 5.87
N ASP A 14 11.85 18.51 6.95
CA ASP A 14 11.11 17.24 7.10
C ASP A 14 9.58 17.41 7.09
N THR A 15 9.09 18.61 6.80
CA THR A 15 7.66 18.94 6.76
C THR A 15 7.31 19.45 5.37
N ASP A 16 6.94 18.52 4.49
CA ASP A 16 6.42 18.85 3.17
C ASP A 16 5.16 19.73 3.33
N PRO A 17 5.12 20.98 2.84
CA PRO A 17 3.99 21.91 3.05
C PRO A 17 2.65 21.36 2.54
N TRP A 18 2.71 20.42 1.61
CA TRP A 18 1.53 19.69 1.11
C TRP A 18 0.94 18.74 2.15
N ILE A 19 1.72 18.26 3.12
CA ILE A 19 1.25 17.45 4.25
C ILE A 19 0.48 18.32 5.26
N GLU A 20 0.92 19.55 5.53
CA GLU A 20 0.17 20.49 6.38
C GLU A 20 -1.14 20.95 5.72
N SER A 21 -1.13 21.18 4.41
CA SER A 21 -2.32 21.48 3.61
C SER A 21 -3.28 20.28 3.49
N ALA A 22 -2.76 19.05 3.37
CA ALA A 22 -3.58 17.84 3.36
C ALA A 22 -4.13 17.47 4.76
N ALA A 23 -3.48 17.94 5.83
CA ALA A 23 -4.05 17.93 7.18
C ALA A 23 -5.18 18.96 7.37
N ALA A 24 -5.39 19.88 6.41
CA ALA A 24 -6.14 21.12 6.60
C ALA A 24 -7.67 21.07 6.38
N SER A 25 -8.27 19.92 6.02
CA SER A 25 -9.74 19.82 5.93
C SER A 25 -10.25 18.39 6.17
N ALA A 26 -11.33 18.26 6.93
CA ALA A 26 -11.96 16.98 7.21
C ALA A 26 -12.48 16.31 5.93
N GLU A 27 -12.90 17.13 4.97
CA GLU A 27 -13.38 16.73 3.65
C GLU A 27 -12.27 16.09 2.83
N VAL A 28 -11.06 16.66 2.85
CA VAL A 28 -9.88 16.09 2.15
C VAL A 28 -9.50 14.73 2.75
N ARG A 29 -9.48 14.62 4.08
CA ARG A 29 -9.20 13.33 4.75
C ARG A 29 -10.24 12.27 4.42
N HIS A 30 -11.53 12.64 4.44
CA HIS A 30 -12.61 11.74 4.08
C HIS A 30 -12.49 11.29 2.61
N PHE A 31 -12.24 12.21 1.69
CA PHE A 31 -12.03 11.90 0.28
C PHE A 31 -10.85 10.95 0.07
N ALA A 32 -9.72 11.20 0.72
CA ALA A 32 -8.54 10.34 0.64
C ALA A 32 -8.83 8.93 1.17
N GLN A 33 -9.55 8.83 2.30
CA GLN A 33 -9.93 7.55 2.88
C GLN A 33 -10.85 6.76 1.95
N GLU A 34 -11.90 7.37 1.41
CA GLU A 34 -12.82 6.69 0.49
C GLU A 34 -12.14 6.32 -0.83
N SER A 35 -11.26 7.19 -1.34
CA SER A 35 -10.44 6.89 -2.52
C SER A 35 -9.55 5.67 -2.28
N LEU A 36 -8.90 5.58 -1.12
CA LEU A 36 -8.07 4.44 -0.75
C LEU A 36 -8.88 3.14 -0.64
N ARG A 37 -10.08 3.20 -0.04
CA ARG A 37 -10.98 2.03 0.06
C ARG A 37 -11.37 1.52 -1.32
N TRP A 38 -11.74 2.43 -2.22
CA TRP A 38 -12.12 2.07 -3.59
C TRP A 38 -10.94 1.47 -4.36
N GLN A 39 -9.77 2.11 -4.30
CA GLN A 39 -8.56 1.60 -4.94
C GLN A 39 -8.14 0.23 -4.40
N ALA A 40 -8.22 0.03 -3.09
CA ALA A 40 -7.91 -1.27 -2.49
C ALA A 40 -8.86 -2.36 -2.99
N GLN A 41 -10.16 -2.04 -3.12
CA GLN A 41 -11.15 -2.96 -3.67
C GLN A 41 -10.84 -3.33 -5.13
N GLU A 42 -10.55 -2.35 -5.98
CA GLU A 42 -10.20 -2.57 -7.39
C GLU A 42 -8.96 -3.49 -7.53
N ILE A 43 -7.92 -3.24 -6.74
CA ILE A 43 -6.71 -4.08 -6.73
C ILE A 43 -7.04 -5.52 -6.30
N ILE A 44 -7.83 -5.67 -5.23
CA ILE A 44 -8.26 -6.99 -4.75
C ILE A 44 -9.02 -7.73 -5.85
N ASP A 45 -9.99 -7.07 -6.48
CA ASP A 45 -10.82 -7.68 -7.51
C ASP A 45 -10.00 -8.08 -8.74
N GLU A 46 -9.05 -7.26 -9.16
CA GLU A 46 -8.13 -7.58 -10.25
C GLU A 46 -7.29 -8.83 -9.93
N VAL A 47 -6.66 -8.87 -8.75
CA VAL A 47 -5.85 -10.02 -8.31
C VAL A 47 -6.69 -11.28 -8.22
N LEU A 48 -7.91 -11.20 -7.67
CA LEU A 48 -8.79 -12.35 -7.52
C LEU A 48 -9.38 -12.85 -8.83
N ARG A 49 -9.46 -12.00 -9.87
CA ARG A 49 -9.86 -12.36 -11.23
C ARG A 49 -8.74 -13.04 -12.02
N GLY A 50 -7.49 -12.88 -11.60
CA GLY A 50 -6.34 -13.53 -12.22
C GLY A 50 -6.45 -15.05 -12.25
N THR A 51 -5.98 -15.68 -13.33
CA THR A 51 -6.12 -17.13 -13.57
C THR A 51 -4.78 -17.86 -13.65
N VAL A 52 -3.65 -17.18 -13.40
CA VAL A 52 -2.32 -17.78 -13.45
C VAL A 52 -2.21 -18.86 -12.37
N PRO A 53 -1.93 -20.14 -12.71
CA PRO A 53 -1.93 -21.23 -11.74
C PRO A 53 -0.91 -21.06 -10.61
N GLY A 54 0.28 -20.51 -10.93
CA GLY A 54 1.35 -20.29 -9.96
C GLY A 54 1.01 -19.27 -8.85
N GLU A 55 -0.05 -18.48 -9.03
CA GLU A 55 -0.49 -17.45 -8.08
C GLU A 55 -1.69 -17.89 -7.23
N GLU A 56 -2.20 -19.12 -7.39
CA GLU A 56 -3.43 -19.55 -6.68
C GLU A 56 -3.28 -19.51 -5.17
N LEU A 57 -2.10 -19.86 -4.63
CA LEU A 57 -1.84 -19.76 -3.19
C LEU A 57 -1.90 -18.30 -2.70
N SER A 58 -1.38 -17.36 -3.49
CA SER A 58 -1.47 -15.93 -3.20
C SER A 58 -2.93 -15.46 -3.19
N ARG A 59 -3.72 -15.84 -4.21
CA ARG A 59 -5.16 -15.55 -4.24
C ARG A 59 -5.91 -16.18 -3.07
N ALA A 60 -5.60 -17.40 -2.68
CA ALA A 60 -6.21 -18.05 -1.51
C ALA A 60 -5.90 -17.28 -0.20
N ARG A 61 -4.65 -16.83 -0.02
CA ARG A 61 -4.25 -15.96 1.11
C ARG A 61 -5.00 -14.63 1.07
N LEU A 62 -5.15 -14.02 -0.10
CA LEU A 62 -5.91 -12.78 -0.27
C LEU A 62 -7.37 -12.95 0.12
N ARG A 63 -8.05 -14.00 -0.39
CA ARG A 63 -9.44 -14.32 -0.02
C ARG A 63 -9.61 -14.46 1.48
N ARG A 64 -8.63 -15.07 2.17
CA ARG A 64 -8.63 -15.16 3.63
C ARG A 64 -8.51 -13.79 4.31
N CYS A 65 -7.62 -12.93 3.84
CA CYS A 65 -7.47 -11.57 4.37
C CYS A 65 -8.76 -10.75 4.17
N VAL A 66 -9.41 -10.88 3.02
CA VAL A 66 -10.70 -10.24 2.73
C VAL A 66 -11.79 -10.73 3.69
N ALA A 67 -11.91 -12.04 3.88
CA ALA A 67 -12.88 -12.61 4.82
C ALA A 67 -12.64 -12.17 6.28
N GLN A 68 -11.39 -11.90 6.66
CA GLN A 68 -11.03 -11.40 7.99
C GLN A 68 -11.29 -9.90 8.18
N ASN A 69 -11.45 -9.12 7.11
CA ASN A 69 -11.62 -7.67 7.14
C ASN A 69 -12.89 -7.23 6.36
N PRO A 70 -14.09 -7.63 6.80
CA PRO A 70 -15.33 -7.31 6.10
C PRO A 70 -15.55 -5.79 6.01
N GLY A 71 -15.81 -5.30 4.79
CA GLY A 71 -16.03 -3.87 4.51
C GLY A 71 -14.79 -2.98 4.60
N LYS A 72 -13.60 -3.57 4.81
CA LYS A 72 -12.31 -2.88 4.98
C LYS A 72 -11.26 -3.43 4.01
N PRO A 73 -11.46 -3.27 2.68
CA PRO A 73 -10.54 -3.78 1.66
C PRO A 73 -9.11 -3.26 1.83
N GLU A 74 -8.93 -2.01 2.27
CA GLU A 74 -7.64 -1.39 2.54
C GLU A 74 -6.86 -2.13 3.63
N ARG A 75 -7.54 -2.64 4.66
CA ARG A 75 -6.92 -3.45 5.71
C ARG A 75 -6.61 -4.86 5.22
N ALA A 76 -7.50 -5.46 4.44
CA ALA A 76 -7.25 -6.77 3.84
C ALA A 76 -6.00 -6.75 2.94
N LEU A 77 -5.89 -5.72 2.08
CA LEU A 77 -4.76 -5.54 1.19
C LEU A 77 -3.46 -5.29 1.96
N LEU A 78 -3.49 -4.41 2.96
CA LEU A 78 -2.33 -4.16 3.82
C LEU A 78 -1.86 -5.46 4.51
N GLN A 79 -2.78 -6.23 5.10
CA GLN A 79 -2.46 -7.49 5.75
C GLN A 79 -1.79 -8.47 4.78
N GLN A 80 -2.32 -8.62 3.56
CA GLN A 80 -1.68 -9.44 2.53
C GLN A 80 -0.26 -8.96 2.21
N LEU A 81 -0.08 -7.65 1.99
CA LEU A 81 1.23 -7.07 1.65
C LEU A 81 2.26 -7.30 2.76
N MET A 82 1.84 -7.21 4.02
CA MET A 82 2.69 -7.51 5.17
C MET A 82 3.09 -8.99 5.22
N LEU A 83 2.15 -9.91 4.95
CA LEU A 83 2.45 -11.34 4.88
C LEU A 83 3.46 -11.68 3.77
N ASN A 84 3.41 -10.95 2.65
CA ASN A 84 4.36 -11.13 1.55
C ASN A 84 5.73 -10.48 1.83
N ARG A 85 5.80 -9.54 2.78
CA ARG A 85 7.04 -8.86 3.19
C ARG A 85 7.92 -9.72 4.10
N ASP A 86 7.37 -10.76 4.74
CA ASP A 86 8.11 -11.72 5.56
C ASP A 86 8.40 -13.02 4.79
N PRO A 87 9.46 -13.09 3.96
CA PRO A 87 9.84 -14.31 3.24
C PRO A 87 10.42 -15.42 4.14
N GLN A 88 10.29 -15.34 5.48
CA GLN A 88 10.97 -16.24 6.43
C GLN A 88 10.00 -17.03 7.35
N ALA A 89 8.69 -16.87 7.24
CA ALA A 89 7.73 -17.56 8.13
C ALA A 89 7.28 -18.96 7.64
N GLU A 90 7.80 -19.46 6.50
CA GLU A 90 7.52 -20.81 6.00
C GLU A 90 8.82 -21.60 5.83
N SER A 91 9.45 -21.94 6.95
CA SER A 91 10.30 -23.13 7.05
C SER A 91 9.57 -24.18 7.90
N PRO A 92 8.93 -25.18 7.31
CA PRO A 92 8.60 -26.40 8.03
C PRO A 92 9.87 -27.27 8.12
N GLN A 93 10.25 -27.61 9.34
CA GLN A 93 11.19 -28.69 9.65
C GLN A 93 10.71 -30.04 9.13
#